data_AF-A0A9D7RL71-F1
#
_entry.id   AF-A0A9D7RL71-F1
#
_cell.length_a   1.000
_cell.length_b   1.000
_cell.length_c   1.000
_cell.angle_alpha   90.00
_cell.angle_beta   90.00
_cell.angle_gamma   90.00
#
_symmetry.space_group_name_H-M   'P 1'
#
loop_
_entity.id
_entity.type
_entity.pdbx_description
1 polymer ?
#
loop_
_entity_poly.entity_id
_entity_poly.type
_entity_poly.pdbx_seq_one_letter_code
_entity_poly.pdbx_strand_id
1 'polypeptide(L)'
;MGNLANYLTNANKQWDLGLRWRDNKLYHPKGGYIWLAGCKDKREAEKFRGYKFSDVTIDEAGTHRDEVLKWLIYDVLSAALTDVGAPLRLSGTPGPVPTGLFWALSTGDDPEVTRWPTRAWSLFDNPHHAWHHNPDLARIYRETRLRISEAHPTWVREYKGLWCLDSSALIYYVDPLQNLFDGTLPQFGLRRTTMGIDVGYDDSTAFVVCTSIWGQPQVYTRFANGDSAMKPEAIAKEIKRLVSLFGVQELYMDTGGLAKGYQAILQQDYGVPVAAAIKHEKASNIVRMQDNLQRGDLVVDAAQCRQLIDEANTVVWDKDRKNHREGMSDHCLDAWNYAYRPHLHQHTPPKPVEDMGDRITRELKAAALARSKPKAKSFR
;
A
#
# COMPACT_ATOMS: atom_id res chain seq x y z
N MET A 1 8.97 -12.73 17.73
CA MET A 1 9.84 -13.84 18.19
C MET A 1 9.76 -14.14 19.69
N GLY A 2 9.73 -13.14 20.58
CA GLY A 2 9.73 -13.38 22.05
C GLY A 2 8.61 -14.28 22.56
N ASN A 3 7.38 -14.15 22.05
CA ASN A 3 6.25 -14.96 22.50
C ASN A 3 6.35 -16.44 22.10
N LEU A 4 6.81 -16.74 20.88
CA LEU A 4 6.94 -18.13 20.41
C LEU A 4 8.08 -18.88 21.12
N ALA A 5 9.23 -18.23 21.32
CA ALA A 5 10.34 -18.83 22.06
C ALA A 5 9.96 -19.12 23.52
N ASN A 6 9.19 -18.23 24.14
CA ASN A 6 8.64 -18.43 25.49
C ASN A 6 7.63 -19.59 25.53
N TYR A 7 6.72 -19.66 24.56
CA TYR A 7 5.77 -20.76 24.44
C TYR A 7 6.48 -22.11 24.31
N LEU A 8 7.46 -22.22 23.39
CA LEU A 8 8.23 -23.45 23.19
C LEU A 8 9.05 -23.82 24.43
N THR A 9 9.58 -22.84 25.16
CA THR A 9 10.28 -23.08 26.43
C THR A 9 9.34 -23.64 27.49
N ASN A 10 8.11 -23.12 27.57
CA ASN A 10 7.11 -23.61 28.50
C ASN A 10 6.61 -25.01 28.12
N ALA A 11 6.32 -25.25 26.84
CA ALA A 11 5.92 -26.56 26.33
C ALA A 11 7.01 -27.62 26.55
N ASN A 12 8.27 -27.27 26.28
CA ASN A 12 9.43 -28.14 26.55
C ASN A 12 9.52 -28.55 28.02
N LYS A 13 9.28 -27.61 28.95
CA LYS A 13 9.24 -27.89 30.39
C LYS A 13 8.01 -28.71 30.79
N GLN A 14 6.83 -28.34 30.29
CA GLN A 14 5.56 -28.97 30.66
C GLN A 14 5.52 -30.44 30.25
N TRP A 15 6.07 -30.77 29.08
CA TRP A 15 6.03 -32.13 28.53
C TRP A 15 7.37 -32.86 28.60
N ASP A 16 8.34 -32.29 29.32
CA ASP A 16 9.68 -32.86 29.51
C ASP A 16 10.34 -33.34 28.20
N LEU A 17 10.30 -32.49 27.17
CA LEU A 17 10.76 -32.87 25.82
C LEU A 17 12.29 -32.91 25.69
N GLY A 18 13.02 -32.44 26.72
CA GLY A 18 14.49 -32.44 26.76
C GLY A 18 15.16 -31.53 25.73
N LEU A 19 14.42 -30.63 25.08
CA LEU A 19 14.94 -29.75 24.03
C LEU A 19 15.89 -28.71 24.62
N ARG A 20 16.94 -28.35 23.85
CA ARG A 20 17.98 -27.41 24.29
C ARG A 20 18.10 -26.23 23.33
N TRP A 21 18.01 -25.03 23.87
CA TRP A 21 18.27 -23.81 23.12
C TRP A 21 19.77 -23.64 22.86
N ARG A 22 20.11 -23.30 21.61
CA ARG A 22 21.41 -22.74 21.24
C ARG A 22 21.18 -21.76 20.10
N ASP A 23 21.55 -20.51 20.31
CA ASP A 23 21.21 -19.38 19.43
C ASP A 23 19.69 -19.32 19.16
N ASN A 24 19.28 -19.22 17.90
CA ASN A 24 17.88 -19.23 17.45
C ASN A 24 17.37 -20.63 17.07
N LYS A 25 18.03 -21.69 17.56
CA LYS A 25 17.69 -23.08 17.28
C LYS A 25 17.36 -23.84 18.56
N LEU A 26 16.33 -24.68 18.48
CA LEU A 26 15.90 -25.57 19.55
C LEU A 26 16.23 -27.01 19.15
N TYR A 27 17.25 -27.58 19.79
CA TYR A 27 17.80 -28.89 19.46
C TYR A 27 17.11 -30.01 20.21
N HIS A 28 16.81 -31.09 19.50
CA HIS A 28 16.33 -32.32 20.12
C HIS A 28 17.51 -33.23 20.51
N PRO A 29 17.48 -33.92 21.67
CA PRO A 29 18.60 -34.75 22.15
C PRO A 29 19.01 -35.87 21.20
N LYS A 30 18.08 -36.39 20.40
CA LYS A 30 18.32 -37.45 19.41
C LYS A 30 18.72 -36.93 18.03
N GLY A 31 19.02 -35.63 17.91
CA GLY A 31 19.34 -34.97 16.64
C GLY A 31 18.16 -34.20 16.05
N GLY A 32 18.47 -33.33 15.09
CA GLY A 32 17.52 -32.36 14.53
C GLY A 32 17.36 -31.09 15.36
N TYR A 33 16.81 -30.05 14.75
CA TYR A 33 16.49 -28.81 15.44
C TYR A 33 15.33 -28.08 14.77
N ILE A 34 14.63 -27.25 15.54
CA ILE A 34 13.71 -26.24 15.02
C ILE A 34 14.49 -24.93 14.93
N TRP A 35 14.45 -24.29 13.77
CA TRP A 35 15.08 -22.98 13.58
C TRP A 35 14.01 -21.89 13.54
N LEU A 36 14.07 -20.97 14.50
CA LEU A 36 13.23 -19.77 14.49
C LEU A 36 13.99 -18.63 13.81
N ALA A 37 13.42 -18.09 12.74
CA ALA A 37 14.04 -17.03 11.97
C ALA A 37 13.00 -16.04 11.46
N GLY A 38 13.47 -14.82 11.21
CA GLY A 38 12.68 -13.72 10.67
C GLY A 38 13.11 -13.50 9.23
N CYS A 39 12.19 -13.00 8.42
CA CYS A 39 12.44 -12.73 7.01
C CYS A 39 11.73 -11.44 6.62
N LYS A 40 12.35 -10.29 6.93
CA LYS A 40 11.76 -8.98 6.65
C LYS A 40 12.03 -8.47 5.24
N ASP A 41 13.03 -9.02 4.55
CA ASP A 41 13.47 -8.60 3.22
C ASP A 41 14.15 -9.76 2.45
N LYS A 42 14.46 -9.56 1.16
CA LYS A 42 15.09 -10.59 0.32
C LYS A 42 16.49 -10.98 0.81
N ARG A 43 17.25 -10.05 1.41
CA ARG A 43 18.58 -10.33 1.98
C ARG A 43 18.48 -11.24 3.19
N GLU A 44 17.45 -11.12 4.01
CA GLU A 44 17.17 -12.06 5.09
C GLU A 44 16.72 -13.42 4.57
N ALA A 45 15.94 -13.46 3.48
CA ALA A 45 15.55 -14.71 2.83
C ALA A 45 16.77 -15.54 2.39
N GLU A 46 17.82 -14.88 1.89
CA GLU A 46 19.07 -15.54 1.47
C GLU A 46 19.74 -16.35 2.60
N LYS A 47 19.48 -16.05 3.87
CA LYS A 47 20.00 -16.84 5.01
C LYS A 47 19.51 -18.29 4.98
N PHE A 48 18.37 -18.57 4.32
CA PHE A 48 17.81 -19.91 4.20
C PHE A 48 18.33 -20.66 2.98
N ARG A 49 19.02 -20.00 2.05
CA ARG A 49 19.52 -20.62 0.83
C ARG A 49 20.61 -21.64 1.16
N GLY A 50 20.59 -22.78 0.46
CA GLY A 50 21.60 -23.84 0.58
C GLY A 50 21.45 -24.73 1.82
N TYR A 51 20.47 -24.45 2.68
CA TYR A 51 20.08 -25.38 3.73
C TYR A 51 19.20 -26.50 3.17
N LYS A 52 19.15 -27.62 3.88
CA LYS A 52 18.22 -28.73 3.64
C LYS A 52 17.18 -28.71 4.74
N PHE A 53 15.93 -28.44 4.39
CA PHE A 53 14.82 -28.44 5.35
C PHE A 53 13.97 -29.69 5.19
N SER A 54 13.60 -30.30 6.31
CA SER A 54 12.63 -31.42 6.33
C SER A 54 11.19 -30.93 6.46
N ASP A 55 10.99 -29.68 6.86
CA ASP A 55 9.69 -29.02 7.03
C ASP A 55 9.92 -27.50 7.15
N VAL A 56 9.08 -26.70 6.50
CA VAL A 56 9.08 -25.23 6.67
C VAL A 56 7.66 -24.74 6.88
N THR A 57 7.48 -23.88 7.88
CA THR A 57 6.23 -23.15 8.11
C THR A 57 6.52 -21.66 8.15
N ILE A 58 5.83 -20.88 7.31
CA ILE A 58 5.87 -19.41 7.31
C ILE A 58 4.62 -18.93 8.04
N ASP A 59 4.84 -18.30 9.19
CA ASP A 59 3.78 -17.73 10.00
C ASP A 59 3.50 -16.27 9.63
N GLU A 60 2.25 -15.84 9.83
CA GLU A 60 1.76 -14.52 9.42
C GLU A 60 2.04 -14.16 7.95
N ALA A 61 1.93 -15.15 7.05
CA ALA A 61 2.21 -15.02 5.61
C ALA A 61 1.43 -13.87 4.94
N GLY A 62 0.21 -13.57 5.41
CA GLY A 62 -0.60 -12.45 4.93
C GLY A 62 -0.06 -11.06 5.26
N THR A 63 0.98 -10.96 6.11
CA THR A 63 1.63 -9.69 6.48
C THR A 63 2.99 -9.48 5.81
N HIS A 64 3.51 -10.51 5.12
CA HIS A 64 4.75 -10.37 4.36
C HIS A 64 4.53 -9.51 3.12
N ARG A 65 5.54 -8.72 2.74
CA ARG A 65 5.57 -8.08 1.42
C ARG A 65 5.52 -9.16 0.35
N ASP A 66 4.64 -8.98 -0.64
CA ASP A 66 4.36 -10.01 -1.65
C ASP A 66 5.62 -10.46 -2.40
N GLU A 67 6.46 -9.50 -2.82
CA GLU A 67 7.74 -9.75 -3.48
C GLU A 67 8.75 -10.53 -2.61
N VAL A 68 8.73 -10.35 -1.29
CA VAL A 68 9.61 -11.04 -0.35
C VAL A 68 9.10 -12.46 -0.15
N LEU A 69 7.78 -12.64 -0.03
CA LEU A 69 7.17 -13.95 0.11
C LEU A 69 7.38 -14.78 -1.17
N LYS A 70 7.19 -14.19 -2.36
CA LYS A 70 7.50 -14.82 -3.65
C LYS A 70 8.95 -15.25 -3.74
N TRP A 71 9.89 -14.35 -3.45
CA TRP A 71 11.33 -14.65 -3.47
C TRP A 71 11.69 -15.76 -2.47
N LEU A 72 11.18 -15.68 -1.24
CA LEU A 72 11.43 -16.66 -0.21
C LEU A 72 10.92 -18.05 -0.63
N ILE A 73 9.72 -18.14 -1.19
CA ILE A 73 9.11 -19.43 -1.57
C ILE A 73 9.76 -19.99 -2.84
N TYR A 74 9.73 -19.23 -3.93
CA TYR A 74 10.10 -19.74 -5.25
C TYR A 74 11.60 -19.78 -5.48
N ASP A 75 12.32 -18.70 -5.12
CA ASP A 75 13.74 -18.60 -5.42
C ASP A 75 14.63 -19.22 -4.34
N VAL A 76 14.19 -19.23 -3.08
CA VAL A 76 15.00 -19.70 -1.94
C VAL A 76 14.56 -21.09 -1.47
N LEU A 77 13.35 -21.22 -0.94
CA LEU A 77 12.90 -22.42 -0.24
C LEU A 77 12.59 -23.58 -1.18
N SER A 78 12.08 -23.32 -2.38
CA SER A 78 11.74 -24.39 -3.33
C SER A 78 12.95 -25.29 -3.61
N ALA A 79 14.14 -24.73 -3.81
CA ALA A 79 15.36 -25.51 -3.96
C ALA A 79 15.84 -26.18 -2.66
N ALA A 80 15.60 -25.56 -1.50
CA ALA A 80 16.01 -26.09 -0.20
C ALA A 80 15.15 -27.28 0.30
N LEU A 81 13.97 -27.48 -0.32
CA LEU A 81 12.98 -28.50 0.05
C LEU A 81 13.02 -29.74 -0.86
N THR A 82 13.68 -29.67 -2.02
CA THR A 82 13.66 -30.75 -3.04
C THR A 82 14.34 -32.03 -2.59
N ASP A 83 15.42 -31.93 -1.82
CA ASP A 83 16.24 -33.08 -1.40
C ASP A 83 15.45 -34.19 -0.68
N VAL A 84 14.40 -33.81 0.05
CA VAL A 84 13.56 -34.76 0.81
C VAL A 84 12.07 -34.60 0.50
N GLY A 85 11.72 -33.80 -0.51
CA GLY A 85 10.32 -33.50 -0.83
C GLY A 85 9.56 -32.89 0.35
N ALA A 86 10.21 -32.01 1.10
CA ALA A 86 9.69 -31.49 2.35
C ALA A 86 8.45 -30.60 2.13
N PRO A 87 7.47 -30.65 3.05
CA PRO A 87 6.30 -29.78 2.99
C PRO A 87 6.68 -28.34 3.34
N LEU A 88 6.02 -27.40 2.65
CA LEU A 88 5.97 -25.97 2.97
C LEU A 88 4.54 -25.62 3.37
N ARG A 89 4.37 -24.96 4.53
CA ARG A 89 3.07 -24.50 5.02
C ARG A 89 3.08 -23.00 5.24
N LEU A 90 1.93 -22.38 4.97
CA LEU A 90 1.68 -20.97 5.26
C LEU A 90 0.57 -20.88 6.29
N SER A 91 0.74 -20.05 7.31
CA SER A 91 -0.31 -19.63 8.24
C SER A 91 -0.38 -18.12 8.29
N GLY A 92 -1.56 -17.58 8.60
CA GLY A 92 -1.75 -16.15 8.77
C GLY A 92 -3.22 -15.76 8.65
N THR A 93 -3.48 -14.50 8.97
CA THR A 93 -4.81 -13.88 8.84
C THR A 93 -4.97 -13.24 7.46
N PRO A 94 -6.19 -13.19 6.89
CA PRO A 94 -6.46 -12.40 5.69
C PRO A 94 -5.96 -10.96 5.79
N GLY A 95 -5.21 -10.51 4.79
CA GLY A 95 -4.77 -9.13 4.62
C GLY A 95 -5.92 -8.17 4.26
N PRO A 96 -5.69 -6.84 4.34
CA PRO A 96 -6.73 -5.81 4.08
C PRO A 96 -7.22 -5.80 2.65
N VAL A 97 -6.42 -6.32 1.72
CA VAL A 97 -6.79 -6.47 0.33
C VAL A 97 -6.62 -7.93 -0.07
N PRO A 98 -7.60 -8.51 -0.78
CA PRO A 98 -7.51 -9.85 -1.35
C PRO A 98 -6.55 -9.84 -2.55
N THR A 99 -5.25 -9.71 -2.28
CA THR A 99 -4.20 -9.70 -3.29
C THR A 99 -2.93 -10.36 -2.76
N GLY A 100 -1.98 -10.61 -3.65
CA GLY A 100 -0.68 -11.22 -3.36
C GLY A 100 -0.73 -12.74 -3.25
N LEU A 101 0.44 -13.32 -3.10
CA LEU A 101 0.70 -14.75 -3.18
C LEU A 101 -0.06 -15.53 -2.10
N PHE A 102 -0.12 -15.02 -0.86
CA PHE A 102 -0.84 -15.73 0.20
C PHE A 102 -2.34 -15.81 -0.08
N TRP A 103 -2.96 -14.73 -0.57
CA TRP A 103 -4.35 -14.73 -1.02
C TRP A 103 -4.53 -15.74 -2.15
N ALA A 104 -3.75 -15.60 -3.23
CA ALA A 104 -3.81 -16.45 -4.42
C ALA A 104 -3.68 -17.95 -4.09
N LEU A 105 -2.69 -18.33 -3.25
CA LEU A 105 -2.49 -19.71 -2.82
C LEU A 105 -3.65 -20.22 -1.96
N SER A 106 -4.30 -19.36 -1.17
CA SER A 106 -5.38 -19.74 -0.26
C SER A 106 -6.76 -19.85 -0.93
N THR A 107 -7.04 -18.99 -1.91
CA THR A 107 -8.36 -18.88 -2.55
C THR A 107 -8.40 -19.56 -3.92
N GLY A 108 -7.31 -19.52 -4.69
CA GLY A 108 -7.28 -19.97 -6.08
C GLY A 108 -7.91 -18.97 -7.06
N ASP A 109 -8.12 -17.73 -6.65
CA ASP A 109 -8.76 -16.69 -7.47
C ASP A 109 -7.79 -16.03 -8.46
N ASP A 110 -6.49 -16.28 -8.34
CA ASP A 110 -5.48 -15.89 -9.33
C ASP A 110 -5.28 -17.05 -10.33
N PRO A 111 -5.58 -16.86 -11.63
CA PRO A 111 -5.47 -17.93 -12.63
C PRO A 111 -4.03 -18.38 -12.90
N GLU A 112 -3.02 -17.58 -12.54
CA GLU A 112 -1.61 -17.92 -12.70
C GLU A 112 -1.07 -18.75 -11.53
N VAL A 113 -1.83 -18.85 -10.43
CA VAL A 113 -1.39 -19.49 -9.18
C VAL A 113 -2.30 -20.67 -8.85
N THR A 114 -1.71 -21.87 -8.76
CA THR A 114 -2.45 -23.05 -8.33
C THR A 114 -2.74 -22.98 -6.84
N ARG A 115 -4.03 -23.04 -6.48
CA ARG A 115 -4.51 -23.09 -5.10
C ARG A 115 -3.88 -24.25 -4.33
N TRP A 116 -3.41 -23.99 -3.11
CA TRP A 116 -2.94 -25.02 -2.19
C TRP A 116 -4.08 -25.62 -1.36
N PRO A 117 -3.90 -26.81 -0.78
CA PRO A 117 -4.84 -27.33 0.22
C PRO A 117 -4.98 -26.37 1.40
N THR A 118 -6.11 -25.65 1.46
CA THR A 118 -6.35 -24.61 2.48
C THR A 118 -7.41 -25.04 3.47
N ARG A 119 -7.15 -24.78 4.75
CA ARG A 119 -8.13 -24.83 5.83
C ARG A 119 -8.25 -23.43 6.40
N ALA A 120 -9.48 -23.00 6.65
CA ALA A 120 -9.80 -21.72 7.25
C ALA A 120 -10.61 -21.96 8.52
N TRP A 121 -10.47 -21.06 9.48
CA TRP A 121 -11.19 -21.09 10.74
C TRP A 121 -11.44 -19.65 11.19
N SER A 122 -12.57 -19.48 11.87
CA SER A 122 -12.96 -18.28 12.57
C SER A 122 -12.71 -18.44 14.07
N LEU A 123 -12.83 -17.35 14.83
CA LEU A 123 -12.85 -17.43 16.30
C LEU A 123 -14.02 -18.27 16.84
N PHE A 124 -15.08 -18.45 16.04
CA PHE A 124 -16.23 -19.28 16.39
C PHE A 124 -15.92 -20.78 16.29
N ASP A 125 -14.88 -21.16 15.56
CA ASP A 125 -14.47 -22.56 15.40
C ASP A 125 -13.53 -23.03 16.51
N ASN A 126 -13.03 -22.11 17.35
CA ASN A 126 -12.14 -22.45 18.45
C ASN A 126 -12.91 -22.99 19.66
N PRO A 127 -12.83 -24.30 20.00
CA PRO A 127 -13.59 -24.90 21.10
C PRO A 127 -13.18 -24.38 22.49
N HIS A 128 -12.06 -23.67 22.59
CA HIS A 128 -11.62 -23.05 23.84
C HIS A 128 -12.04 -21.58 23.96
N HIS A 129 -12.67 -21.02 22.93
CA HIS A 129 -13.15 -19.64 22.95
C HIS A 129 -14.60 -19.57 23.42
N ALA A 130 -14.90 -18.62 24.31
CA ALA A 130 -16.25 -18.48 24.87
C ALA A 130 -17.35 -18.31 23.79
N TRP A 131 -16.99 -17.73 22.64
CA TRP A 131 -17.92 -17.50 21.53
C TRP A 131 -18.31 -18.76 20.79
N HIS A 132 -17.50 -19.82 20.85
CA HIS A 132 -17.87 -21.13 20.29
C HIS A 132 -19.08 -21.71 21.02
N HIS A 133 -19.12 -21.57 22.35
CA HIS A 133 -20.23 -22.04 23.18
C HIS A 133 -21.39 -21.04 23.29
N ASN A 134 -21.11 -19.75 23.08
CA ASN A 134 -22.12 -18.71 23.15
C ASN A 134 -21.87 -17.60 22.10
N PRO A 135 -22.39 -17.76 20.88
CA PRO A 135 -22.24 -16.80 19.79
C PRO A 135 -22.81 -15.40 20.09
N ASP A 136 -23.78 -15.27 20.99
CA ASP A 136 -24.32 -13.96 21.39
C ASP A 136 -23.27 -13.08 22.07
N LEU A 137 -22.27 -13.67 22.74
CA LEU A 137 -21.15 -12.90 23.30
C LEU A 137 -20.33 -12.20 22.21
N ALA A 138 -20.20 -12.83 21.04
CA ALA A 138 -19.51 -12.22 19.90
C ALA A 138 -20.31 -11.02 19.36
N ARG A 139 -21.64 -11.17 19.25
CA ARG A 139 -22.55 -10.09 18.84
C ARG A 139 -22.48 -8.91 19.82
N ILE A 140 -22.60 -9.18 21.12
CA ILE A 140 -22.51 -8.16 22.18
C ILE A 140 -21.15 -7.46 22.12
N TYR A 141 -20.06 -8.21 22.01
CA TYR A 141 -18.71 -7.64 21.90
C TYR A 141 -18.58 -6.73 20.67
N ARG A 142 -19.03 -7.19 19.51
CA ARG A 142 -19.02 -6.42 18.26
C ARG A 142 -19.82 -5.13 18.39
N GLU A 143 -21.04 -5.19 18.91
CA GLU A 143 -21.96 -4.03 18.96
C GLU A 143 -21.57 -3.03 20.06
N THR A 144 -21.11 -3.51 21.21
CA THR A 144 -20.83 -2.63 22.37
C THR A 144 -19.39 -2.18 22.43
N ARG A 145 -18.42 -3.08 22.19
CA ARG A 145 -17.00 -2.82 22.38
C ARG A 145 -16.31 -2.31 21.13
N LEU A 146 -16.59 -2.93 19.99
CA LEU A 146 -16.02 -2.53 18.69
C LEU A 146 -16.87 -1.46 18.00
N ARG A 147 -18.19 -1.48 18.21
CA ARG A 147 -19.17 -0.57 17.58
C ARG A 147 -19.11 -0.61 16.05
N ILE A 148 -18.99 -1.81 15.50
CA ILE A 148 -18.92 -2.05 14.07
C ILE A 148 -20.08 -2.94 13.61
N SER A 149 -20.43 -2.84 12.33
CA SER A 149 -21.43 -3.72 11.72
C SER A 149 -20.85 -5.12 11.47
N GLU A 150 -21.74 -6.07 11.16
CA GLU A 150 -21.32 -7.44 10.84
C GLU A 150 -20.53 -7.56 9.53
N ALA A 151 -20.76 -6.64 8.60
CA ALA A 151 -20.04 -6.58 7.32
C ALA A 151 -18.75 -5.75 7.41
N HIS A 152 -18.43 -5.18 8.58
CA HIS A 152 -17.25 -4.36 8.73
C HIS A 152 -15.97 -5.19 8.47
N PRO A 153 -15.04 -4.73 7.62
CA PRO A 153 -13.91 -5.55 7.19
C PRO A 153 -13.04 -6.09 8.33
N THR A 154 -12.78 -5.29 9.37
CA THR A 154 -12.11 -5.76 10.60
C THR A 154 -12.81 -6.97 11.24
N TRP A 155 -14.14 -6.98 11.29
CA TRP A 155 -14.89 -8.12 11.85
C TRP A 155 -14.71 -9.37 11.00
N VAL A 156 -14.83 -9.20 9.68
CA VAL A 156 -14.75 -10.28 8.69
C VAL A 156 -13.35 -10.91 8.67
N ARG A 157 -12.29 -10.10 8.70
CA ARG A 157 -10.90 -10.59 8.64
C ARG A 157 -10.42 -11.16 9.97
N GLU A 158 -10.46 -10.36 11.03
CA GLU A 158 -9.83 -10.71 12.30
C GLU A 158 -10.64 -11.72 13.11
N TYR A 159 -11.96 -11.79 12.90
CA TYR A 159 -12.83 -12.66 13.70
C TYR A 159 -13.49 -13.78 12.92
N LYS A 160 -13.91 -13.53 11.66
CA LYS A 160 -14.44 -14.58 10.79
C LYS A 160 -13.37 -15.32 9.98
N GLY A 161 -12.15 -14.79 9.90
CA GLY A 161 -11.06 -15.42 9.13
C GLY A 161 -11.33 -15.43 7.62
N LEU A 162 -12.10 -14.47 7.11
CA LEU A 162 -12.48 -14.39 5.71
C LEU A 162 -11.77 -13.23 5.00
N TRP A 163 -11.41 -13.45 3.73
CA TRP A 163 -10.94 -12.39 2.86
C TRP A 163 -12.07 -11.42 2.56
N CYS A 164 -11.82 -10.13 2.78
CA CYS A 164 -12.68 -9.06 2.29
C CYS A 164 -11.82 -7.82 2.03
N LEU A 165 -12.23 -7.03 1.05
CA LEU A 165 -11.62 -5.73 0.80
C LEU A 165 -11.96 -4.77 1.97
N ASP A 166 -10.92 -4.28 2.63
CA ASP A 166 -10.99 -3.18 3.59
C ASP A 166 -10.44 -1.90 2.96
N SER A 167 -11.19 -1.31 2.04
CA SER A 167 -10.77 -0.05 1.40
C SER A 167 -10.66 1.11 2.40
N SER A 168 -11.29 1.00 3.58
CA SER A 168 -11.25 2.02 4.62
C SER A 168 -9.95 2.00 5.45
N ALA A 169 -9.29 0.85 5.53
CA ALA A 169 -8.02 0.71 6.23
C ALA A 169 -6.84 1.22 5.39
N LEU A 170 -6.98 1.21 4.07
CA LEU A 170 -5.92 1.63 3.15
C LEU A 170 -5.80 3.15 3.11
N ILE A 171 -4.56 3.61 2.97
CA ILE A 171 -4.27 5.01 2.70
C ILE A 171 -4.65 5.33 1.25
N TYR A 172 -4.18 4.49 0.34
CA TYR A 172 -4.43 4.58 -1.08
C TYR A 172 -5.28 3.38 -1.48
N TYR A 173 -6.35 3.61 -2.22
CA TYR A 173 -7.08 2.52 -2.85
C TYR A 173 -7.22 2.88 -4.32
N VAL A 174 -6.50 2.14 -5.17
CA VAL A 174 -6.61 2.26 -6.62
C VAL A 174 -7.69 1.28 -7.05
N ASP A 175 -8.90 1.80 -7.22
CA ASP A 175 -10.03 1.03 -7.68
C ASP A 175 -9.83 0.62 -9.15
N PRO A 176 -9.85 -0.69 -9.47
CA PRO A 176 -9.62 -1.16 -10.84
C PRO A 176 -10.60 -0.62 -11.88
N LEU A 177 -11.83 -0.26 -11.48
CA LEU A 177 -12.87 0.23 -12.37
C LEU A 177 -12.82 1.74 -12.56
N GLN A 178 -12.33 2.48 -11.56
CA GLN A 178 -12.37 3.94 -11.54
C GLN A 178 -11.01 4.59 -11.79
N ASN A 179 -9.94 4.00 -11.27
CA ASN A 179 -8.62 4.62 -11.24
C ASN A 179 -7.66 4.06 -12.29
N LEU A 180 -8.02 3.02 -13.05
CA LEU A 180 -7.13 2.47 -14.09
C LEU A 180 -7.45 3.05 -15.46
N PHE A 181 -6.39 3.31 -16.24
CA PHE A 181 -6.49 3.64 -17.66
C PHE A 181 -5.46 2.86 -18.48
N ASP A 182 -5.65 2.84 -19.80
CA ASP A 182 -4.92 2.02 -20.76
C ASP A 182 -3.61 2.67 -21.28
N GLY A 183 -3.18 3.75 -20.66
CA GLY A 183 -2.02 4.55 -21.09
C GLY A 183 -2.35 5.63 -22.14
N THR A 184 -3.57 5.66 -22.68
CA THR A 184 -3.99 6.66 -23.66
C THR A 184 -4.37 7.96 -22.96
N LEU A 185 -3.62 9.03 -23.26
CA LEU A 185 -3.96 10.37 -22.83
C LEU A 185 -4.89 11.06 -23.83
N PRO A 186 -5.71 12.02 -23.38
CA PRO A 186 -6.39 12.94 -24.28
C PRO A 186 -5.43 13.60 -25.29
N GLN A 187 -5.89 13.67 -26.53
CA GLN A 187 -5.08 14.10 -27.68
C GLN A 187 -4.66 15.57 -27.60
N PHE A 188 -5.52 16.42 -27.05
CA PHE A 188 -5.33 17.87 -27.01
C PHE A 188 -5.22 18.40 -25.58
N GLY A 189 -4.57 19.57 -25.46
CA GLY A 189 -4.42 20.30 -24.21
C GLY A 189 -2.96 20.48 -23.79
N LEU A 190 -2.70 21.57 -23.08
CA LEU A 190 -1.37 21.86 -22.56
C LEU A 190 -1.05 20.87 -21.42
N ARG A 191 0.06 20.15 -21.56
CA ARG A 191 0.48 19.11 -20.61
C ARG A 191 1.49 19.67 -19.62
N ARG A 192 1.29 19.34 -18.35
CA ARG A 192 2.31 19.43 -17.33
C ARG A 192 2.72 18.03 -16.93
N THR A 193 3.99 17.68 -17.10
CA THR A 193 4.52 16.36 -16.73
C THR A 193 5.63 16.51 -15.70
N THR A 194 5.45 15.87 -14.56
CA THR A 194 6.40 15.86 -13.46
C THR A 194 6.92 14.44 -13.24
N MET A 195 8.08 14.34 -12.61
CA MET A 195 8.61 13.08 -12.11
C MET A 195 9.02 13.24 -10.64
N GLY A 196 8.60 12.29 -9.82
CA GLY A 196 9.03 12.13 -8.44
C GLY A 196 10.04 11.00 -8.32
N ILE A 197 11.05 11.18 -7.48
CA ILE A 197 12.15 10.24 -7.28
C ILE A 197 12.35 10.05 -5.77
N ASP A 198 12.21 8.81 -5.29
CA ASP A 198 12.55 8.43 -3.92
C ASP A 198 13.83 7.59 -3.94
N VAL A 199 14.87 8.01 -3.24
CA VAL A 199 16.20 7.40 -3.32
C VAL A 199 16.50 6.60 -2.04
N GLY A 200 16.52 5.28 -2.17
CA GLY A 200 16.98 4.34 -1.15
C GLY A 200 18.40 3.84 -1.43
N TYR A 201 19.24 3.71 -0.38
CA TYR A 201 20.57 3.09 -0.48
C TYR A 201 20.55 1.58 -0.20
N ASP A 202 19.95 1.18 0.93
CA ASP A 202 19.63 -0.22 1.24
C ASP A 202 18.22 -0.62 0.73
N ASP A 203 17.36 0.38 0.55
CA ASP A 203 16.00 0.27 0.02
C ASP A 203 15.95 0.58 -1.49
N SER A 204 14.82 0.30 -2.17
CA SER A 204 14.71 0.56 -3.61
C SER A 204 14.65 2.05 -3.94
N THR A 205 15.30 2.46 -5.04
CA THR A 205 15.07 3.77 -5.66
C THR A 205 13.85 3.68 -6.57
N ALA A 206 12.87 4.55 -6.37
CA ALA A 206 11.61 4.56 -7.13
C ALA A 206 11.45 5.82 -7.99
N PHE A 207 10.83 5.64 -9.16
CA PHE A 207 10.50 6.70 -10.12
C PHE A 207 9.02 6.68 -10.41
N VAL A 208 8.36 7.83 -10.33
CA VAL A 208 6.95 7.98 -10.69
C VAL A 208 6.76 9.19 -11.60
N VAL A 209 6.01 9.02 -12.69
CA VAL A 209 5.71 10.09 -13.64
C VAL A 209 4.22 10.43 -13.62
N CYS A 210 3.90 11.69 -13.36
CA CYS A 210 2.54 12.21 -13.41
C CYS A 210 2.38 13.23 -14.54
N THR A 211 1.25 13.20 -15.23
CA THR A 211 0.87 14.18 -16.24
C THR A 211 -0.52 14.72 -15.92
N SER A 212 -0.69 16.03 -15.94
CA SER A 212 -2.00 16.66 -15.97
C SER A 212 -2.19 17.44 -17.26
N ILE A 213 -3.45 17.62 -17.64
CA ILE A 213 -3.82 18.36 -18.84
C ILE A 213 -4.60 19.60 -18.39
N TRP A 214 -4.19 20.77 -18.86
CA TRP A 214 -4.82 22.02 -18.49
C TRP A 214 -6.33 22.00 -18.77
N GLY A 215 -7.13 22.38 -17.77
CA GLY A 215 -8.59 22.41 -17.86
C GLY A 215 -9.27 21.05 -17.65
N GLN A 216 -8.51 19.97 -17.41
CA GLN A 216 -9.06 18.67 -17.04
C GLN A 216 -8.83 18.40 -15.55
N PRO A 217 -9.79 17.71 -14.89
CA PRO A 217 -9.62 17.35 -13.49
C PRO A 217 -8.62 16.20 -13.30
N GLN A 218 -8.34 15.39 -14.32
CA GLN A 218 -7.51 14.20 -14.16
C GLN A 218 -6.01 14.52 -14.06
N VAL A 219 -5.36 13.82 -13.13
CA VAL A 219 -3.91 13.61 -13.09
C VAL A 219 -3.64 12.15 -13.43
N TYR A 220 -2.86 11.93 -14.48
CA TYR A 220 -2.52 10.63 -15.03
C TYR A 220 -1.14 10.18 -14.54
N THR A 221 -1.09 9.09 -13.80
CA THR A 221 0.16 8.43 -13.38
C THR A 221 0.56 7.46 -14.47
N ARG A 222 1.59 7.80 -15.24
CA ARG A 222 1.93 7.16 -16.52
C ARG A 222 3.01 6.10 -16.41
N PHE A 223 3.76 6.13 -15.32
CA PHE A 223 4.85 5.20 -15.06
C PHE A 223 5.12 5.18 -13.56
N ALA A 224 5.33 4.00 -13.00
CA ALA A 224 5.83 3.84 -11.65
C ALA A 224 6.59 2.52 -11.52
N ASN A 225 7.87 2.62 -11.15
CA ASN A 225 8.71 1.45 -10.93
C ASN A 225 9.82 1.77 -9.92
N GLY A 226 10.24 0.77 -9.16
CA GLY A 226 11.37 0.85 -8.25
C GLY A 226 12.39 -0.26 -8.49
N ASP A 227 13.67 0.06 -8.28
CA ASP A 227 14.76 -0.91 -8.36
C ASP A 227 15.75 -0.73 -7.21
N SER A 228 16.28 -1.84 -6.71
CA SER A 228 17.21 -1.87 -5.58
C SER A 228 18.66 -1.63 -6.00
N ALA A 229 19.46 -1.05 -5.11
CA ALA A 229 20.90 -0.90 -5.28
C ALA A 229 21.34 -0.14 -6.56
N MET A 230 20.53 0.83 -7.00
CA MET A 230 20.87 1.66 -8.16
C MET A 230 22.03 2.62 -7.86
N LYS A 231 23.04 2.62 -8.73
CA LYS A 231 24.13 3.60 -8.69
C LYS A 231 23.71 4.94 -9.33
N PRO A 232 24.36 6.07 -9.00
CA PRO A 232 24.05 7.38 -9.59
C PRO A 232 24.00 7.37 -11.12
N GLU A 233 24.91 6.65 -11.79
CA GLU A 233 24.96 6.48 -13.25
C GLU A 233 23.65 5.89 -13.79
N ALA A 234 23.14 4.85 -13.13
CA ALA A 234 21.93 4.13 -13.52
C ALA A 234 20.69 4.98 -13.29
N ILE A 235 20.63 5.69 -12.17
CA ILE A 235 19.57 6.65 -11.86
C ILE A 235 19.54 7.75 -12.92
N ALA A 236 20.68 8.35 -13.26
CA ALA A 236 20.77 9.38 -14.30
C ALA A 236 20.29 8.88 -15.67
N LYS A 237 20.69 7.66 -16.05
CA LYS A 237 20.28 7.03 -17.31
C LYS A 237 18.76 6.83 -17.35
N GLU A 238 18.18 6.35 -16.26
CA GLU A 238 16.75 6.10 -16.17
C GLU A 238 15.94 7.40 -16.19
N ILE A 239 16.39 8.44 -15.47
CA ILE A 239 15.78 9.77 -15.54
C ILE A 239 15.78 10.28 -16.98
N LYS A 240 16.92 10.24 -17.68
CA LYS A 240 17.01 10.72 -19.07
C LYS A 240 16.08 9.94 -20.01
N ARG A 241 15.98 8.62 -19.82
CA ARG A 241 15.05 7.77 -20.57
C ARG A 241 13.61 8.20 -20.36
N LEU A 242 13.19 8.36 -19.10
CA LEU A 242 11.83 8.74 -18.73
C LEU A 242 11.48 10.18 -19.15
N VAL A 243 12.43 11.11 -19.03
CA VAL A 243 12.30 12.49 -19.53
C VAL A 243 12.01 12.48 -21.03
N SER A 244 12.79 11.72 -21.80
CA SER A 244 12.60 11.61 -23.25
C SER A 244 11.28 10.92 -23.62
N LEU A 245 10.88 9.89 -22.87
CA LEU A 245 9.70 9.08 -23.17
C LEU A 245 8.38 9.81 -22.84
N PHE A 246 8.34 10.51 -21.71
CA PHE A 246 7.12 11.14 -21.20
C PHE A 246 7.06 12.65 -21.37
N GLY A 247 8.16 13.29 -21.79
CA GLY A 247 8.26 14.74 -21.90
C GLY A 247 8.22 15.41 -20.53
N VAL A 248 8.96 14.88 -19.56
CA VAL A 248 9.01 15.39 -18.18
C VAL A 248 9.65 16.77 -18.16
N GLN A 249 9.01 17.72 -17.50
CA GLN A 249 9.42 19.12 -17.42
C GLN A 249 10.00 19.46 -16.04
N GLU A 250 9.52 18.80 -14.98
CA GLU A 250 9.90 19.08 -13.60
C GLU A 250 10.23 17.78 -12.87
N LEU A 251 11.39 17.76 -12.19
CA LEU A 251 11.93 16.60 -11.48
C LEU A 251 12.00 16.93 -9.99
N TYR A 252 11.40 16.11 -9.14
CA TYR A 252 11.40 16.29 -7.68
C TYR A 252 11.99 15.06 -7.02
N MET A 253 12.99 15.27 -6.18
CA MET A 253 13.66 14.20 -5.46
C MET A 253 13.69 14.51 -3.97
N ASP A 254 13.62 13.48 -3.14
CA ASP A 254 13.96 13.62 -1.74
C ASP A 254 15.41 14.13 -1.59
N THR A 255 15.63 15.05 -0.64
CA THR A 255 16.94 15.63 -0.31
C THR A 255 17.33 15.37 1.15
N GLY A 256 16.72 14.37 1.79
CA GLY A 256 17.10 13.89 3.12
C GLY A 256 18.35 13.02 3.11
N GLY A 257 19.22 13.17 4.11
CA GLY A 257 20.36 12.25 4.34
C GLY A 257 21.29 12.08 3.12
N LEU A 258 21.49 10.82 2.71
CA LEU A 258 22.32 10.42 1.57
C LEU A 258 21.82 10.97 0.22
N ALA A 259 20.54 11.29 0.10
CA ALA A 259 19.95 11.78 -1.14
C ALA A 259 20.53 13.14 -1.57
N LYS A 260 21.07 13.93 -0.64
CA LYS A 260 21.82 15.17 -0.98
C LYS A 260 23.05 14.90 -1.84
N GLY A 261 23.77 13.81 -1.54
CA GLY A 261 24.95 13.41 -2.31
C GLY A 261 24.57 12.99 -3.73
N TYR A 262 23.51 12.17 -3.85
CA TYR A 262 22.96 11.80 -5.16
C TYR A 262 22.50 13.01 -5.96
N GLN A 263 21.81 13.96 -5.34
CA GLN A 263 21.36 15.17 -6.03
C GLN A 263 22.55 15.97 -6.58
N ALA A 264 23.60 16.16 -5.78
CA ALA A 264 24.79 16.89 -6.21
C ALA A 264 25.47 16.20 -7.41
N ILE A 265 25.66 14.88 -7.36
CA ILE A 265 26.23 14.10 -8.46
C ILE A 265 25.36 14.19 -9.72
N LEU A 266 24.04 14.00 -9.58
CA LEU A 266 23.09 14.07 -10.71
C LEU A 266 23.11 15.45 -11.38
N GLN A 267 23.22 16.53 -10.62
CA GLN A 267 23.31 17.88 -11.15
C GLN A 267 24.68 18.18 -11.77
N GLN A 268 25.77 17.89 -11.06
CA GLN A 268 27.14 18.27 -11.45
C GLN A 268 27.69 17.38 -12.58
N ASP A 269 27.53 16.07 -12.46
CA ASP A 269 28.19 15.11 -13.35
C ASP A 269 27.28 14.68 -14.51
N TYR A 270 25.96 14.69 -14.30
CA TYR A 270 25.00 14.18 -15.28
C TYR A 270 24.09 15.25 -15.89
N GLY A 271 24.14 16.49 -15.39
CA GLY A 271 23.34 17.62 -15.88
C GLY A 271 21.83 17.45 -15.70
N VAL A 272 21.40 16.73 -14.66
CA VAL A 272 19.98 16.46 -14.40
C VAL A 272 19.42 17.54 -13.46
N PRO A 273 18.45 18.35 -13.90
CA PRO A 273 17.93 19.47 -13.11
C PRO A 273 16.89 19.01 -12.09
N VAL A 274 17.36 18.44 -10.98
CA VAL A 274 16.51 17.92 -9.89
C VAL A 274 16.19 19.01 -8.86
N ALA A 275 14.91 19.23 -8.58
CA ALA A 275 14.44 20.08 -7.48
C ALA A 275 14.18 19.26 -6.20
N ALA A 276 14.25 19.91 -5.04
CA ALA A 276 13.92 19.27 -3.77
C ALA A 276 12.41 19.05 -3.64
N ALA A 277 12.01 17.85 -3.24
CA ALA A 277 10.62 17.52 -2.96
C ALA A 277 10.12 18.23 -1.68
N ILE A 278 8.86 18.66 -1.70
CA ILE A 278 8.23 19.31 -0.54
C ILE A 278 7.76 18.23 0.44
N LYS A 279 8.43 18.14 1.60
CA LYS A 279 8.12 17.15 2.65
C LYS A 279 7.18 17.65 3.76
N HIS A 280 7.11 18.96 3.98
CA HIS A 280 6.17 19.51 4.97
C HIS A 280 4.72 19.20 4.53
N GLU A 281 3.84 18.88 5.47
CA GLU A 281 2.43 18.52 5.20
C GLU A 281 2.22 17.21 4.41
N LYS A 282 3.14 16.23 4.48
CA LYS A 282 2.99 14.91 3.83
C LYS A 282 1.60 14.31 4.08
N ALA A 283 1.17 14.19 5.34
CA ALA A 283 -0.14 13.67 5.71
C ALA A 283 -1.31 14.39 5.00
N SER A 284 -1.25 15.71 4.84
CA SER A 284 -2.27 16.47 4.12
C SER A 284 -2.26 16.18 2.62
N ASN A 285 -1.07 16.01 2.03
CA ASN A 285 -0.94 15.61 0.62
C ASN A 285 -1.51 14.20 0.39
N ILE A 286 -1.21 13.27 1.29
CA ILE A 286 -1.75 11.91 1.29
C ILE A 286 -3.29 11.93 1.29
N VAL A 287 -3.90 12.69 2.21
CA VAL A 287 -5.37 12.83 2.29
C VAL A 287 -5.95 13.40 0.98
N ARG A 288 -5.29 14.40 0.39
CA ARG A 288 -5.73 14.93 -0.92
C ARG A 288 -5.65 13.88 -2.02
N MET A 289 -4.58 13.10 -2.08
CA MET A 289 -4.47 12.01 -3.06
C MET A 289 -5.57 10.97 -2.86
N GLN A 290 -5.87 10.62 -1.61
CA GLN A 290 -6.98 9.72 -1.27
C GLN A 290 -8.32 10.26 -1.78
N ASP A 291 -8.62 11.54 -1.54
CA ASP A 291 -9.84 12.18 -2.05
C ASP A 291 -9.90 12.15 -3.59
N ASN A 292 -8.79 12.41 -4.28
CA ASN A 292 -8.75 12.39 -5.75
C ASN A 292 -8.88 10.98 -6.32
N LEU A 293 -8.35 9.95 -5.65
CA LEU A 293 -8.61 8.55 -6.01
C LEU A 293 -10.09 8.22 -5.89
N GLN A 294 -10.73 8.59 -4.77
CA GLN A 294 -12.16 8.36 -4.55
C GLN A 294 -13.05 9.08 -5.58
N ARG A 295 -12.64 10.26 -6.06
CA ARG A 295 -13.34 10.98 -7.14
C ARG A 295 -13.05 10.43 -8.54
N GLY A 296 -12.00 9.65 -8.73
CA GLY A 296 -11.55 9.20 -10.05
C GLY A 296 -10.75 10.25 -10.81
N ASP A 297 -10.28 11.28 -10.12
CA ASP A 297 -9.44 12.35 -10.69
C ASP A 297 -7.96 11.99 -10.68
N LEU A 298 -7.55 11.00 -9.88
CA LEU A 298 -6.21 10.42 -9.95
C LEU A 298 -6.33 9.05 -10.61
N VAL A 299 -5.73 8.90 -11.80
CA VAL A 299 -5.76 7.67 -12.58
C VAL A 299 -4.34 7.15 -12.81
N VAL A 300 -4.21 5.84 -12.98
CA VAL A 300 -2.96 5.09 -12.97
C VAL A 300 -2.92 4.13 -14.16
N ASP A 301 -1.81 4.14 -14.90
CA ASP A 301 -1.61 3.24 -16.04
C ASP A 301 -1.44 1.81 -15.53
N ALA A 302 -2.38 0.93 -15.88
CA ALA A 302 -2.41 -0.44 -15.36
C ALA A 302 -1.17 -1.26 -15.74
N ALA A 303 -0.60 -1.00 -16.92
CA ALA A 303 0.54 -1.76 -17.43
C ALA A 303 1.88 -1.22 -16.91
N GLN A 304 2.00 0.10 -16.76
CA GLN A 304 3.26 0.78 -16.43
C GLN A 304 3.44 1.07 -14.94
N CYS A 305 2.44 0.80 -14.10
CA CYS A 305 2.46 1.16 -12.68
C CYS A 305 2.13 -0.01 -11.74
N ARG A 306 2.38 -1.26 -12.15
CA ARG A 306 2.01 -2.46 -11.37
C ARG A 306 2.55 -2.43 -9.93
N GLN A 307 3.82 -2.08 -9.75
CA GLN A 307 4.44 -1.99 -8.43
C GLN A 307 3.76 -0.93 -7.54
N LEU A 308 3.44 0.24 -8.11
CA LEU A 308 2.70 1.28 -7.38
C LEU A 308 1.28 0.83 -7.01
N ILE A 309 0.59 0.12 -7.89
CA ILE A 309 -0.75 -0.40 -7.62
C ILE A 309 -0.70 -1.41 -6.47
N ASP A 310 0.29 -2.31 -6.48
CA ASP A 310 0.50 -3.30 -5.43
C ASP A 310 0.84 -2.63 -4.08
N GLU A 311 1.69 -1.61 -4.07
CA GLU A 311 1.98 -0.81 -2.88
C GLU A 311 0.75 -0.04 -2.38
N ALA A 312 0.07 0.68 -3.27
CA ALA A 312 -1.10 1.49 -2.94
C ALA A 312 -2.17 0.63 -2.26
N ASN A 313 -2.48 -0.53 -2.86
CA ASN A 313 -3.50 -1.44 -2.38
C ASN A 313 -3.01 -2.32 -1.21
N THR A 314 -1.93 -1.96 -0.52
CA THR A 314 -1.52 -2.66 0.70
C THR A 314 -1.25 -1.70 1.85
N VAL A 315 -0.78 -0.48 1.59
CA VAL A 315 -0.32 0.43 2.63
C VAL A 315 -1.45 0.99 3.50
N VAL A 316 -1.24 0.92 4.82
CA VAL A 316 -2.14 1.45 5.85
C VAL A 316 -1.46 2.53 6.68
N TRP A 317 -2.25 3.35 7.39
CA TRP A 317 -1.74 4.38 8.29
C TRP A 317 -0.92 3.81 9.45
N ASP A 318 0.11 4.55 9.87
CA ASP A 318 0.73 4.37 11.17
C ASP A 318 -0.24 4.69 12.32
N LYS A 319 0.17 4.43 13.57
CA LYS A 319 -0.69 4.62 14.74
C LYS A 319 -1.18 6.05 14.91
N ASP A 320 -0.39 7.03 14.48
CA ASP A 320 -0.67 8.46 14.63
C ASP A 320 -1.37 9.07 13.41
N ARG A 321 -1.60 8.28 12.35
CA ARG A 321 -2.11 8.71 11.05
C ARG A 321 -1.33 9.87 10.43
N LYS A 322 -0.01 9.83 10.56
CA LYS A 322 0.91 10.84 10.01
C LYS A 322 1.70 10.32 8.83
N ASN A 323 1.91 9.01 8.76
CA ASN A 323 2.70 8.38 7.72
C ASN A 323 2.20 6.95 7.44
N HIS A 324 2.85 6.30 6.48
CA HIS A 324 2.69 4.87 6.22
C HIS A 324 3.17 4.06 7.43
N ARG A 325 2.53 2.92 7.69
CA ARG A 325 2.96 1.99 8.75
C ARG A 325 4.34 1.42 8.43
N GLU A 326 5.21 1.40 9.44
CA GLU A 326 6.57 0.85 9.31
C GLU A 326 6.57 -0.62 8.85
N GLY A 327 7.50 -0.97 7.95
CA GLY A 327 7.70 -2.33 7.42
C GLY A 327 6.96 -2.65 6.12
N MET A 328 6.11 -1.73 5.64
CA MET A 328 5.42 -1.83 4.35
C MET A 328 6.29 -1.25 3.23
N SER A 329 6.10 -1.71 1.99
CA SER A 329 6.75 -1.07 0.82
C SER A 329 6.01 0.20 0.48
N ASP A 330 6.71 1.32 0.43
CA ASP A 330 6.11 2.62 0.12
C ASP A 330 6.99 3.52 -0.75
N HIS A 331 8.03 2.96 -1.37
CA HIS A 331 8.99 3.70 -2.18
C HIS A 331 8.32 4.35 -3.40
N CYS A 332 7.46 3.61 -4.12
CA CYS A 332 6.70 4.18 -5.22
C CYS A 332 5.66 5.17 -4.71
N LEU A 333 5.06 4.95 -3.53
CA LEU A 333 4.08 5.88 -2.95
C LEU A 333 4.71 7.22 -2.52
N ASP A 334 5.93 7.20 -2.01
CA ASP A 334 6.66 8.42 -1.66
C ASP A 334 7.09 9.19 -2.90
N ALA A 335 7.64 8.49 -3.91
CA ALA A 335 7.90 9.07 -5.21
C ALA A 335 6.62 9.62 -5.86
N TRP A 336 5.49 8.93 -5.73
CA TRP A 336 4.19 9.38 -6.25
C TRP A 336 3.70 10.64 -5.56
N ASN A 337 3.84 10.74 -4.24
CA ASN A 337 3.55 11.97 -3.50
C ASN A 337 4.36 13.15 -4.05
N TYR A 338 5.65 12.96 -4.34
CA TYR A 338 6.53 14.00 -4.88
C TYR A 338 6.10 14.41 -6.30
N ALA A 339 5.78 13.44 -7.16
CA ALA A 339 5.33 13.66 -8.53
C ALA A 339 3.96 14.36 -8.58
N TYR A 340 3.03 13.93 -7.74
CA TYR A 340 1.64 14.39 -7.74
C TYR A 340 1.48 15.81 -7.19
N ARG A 341 2.22 16.15 -6.13
CA ARG A 341 2.03 17.39 -5.36
C ARG A 341 2.00 18.69 -6.19
N PRO A 342 2.86 18.90 -7.21
CA PRO A 342 2.81 20.07 -8.06
C PRO A 342 1.48 20.25 -8.81
N HIS A 343 0.73 19.17 -9.06
CA HIS A 343 -0.53 19.22 -9.80
C HIS A 343 -1.71 19.77 -8.99
N LEU A 344 -1.57 19.87 -7.66
CA LEU A 344 -2.62 20.41 -6.77
C LEU A 344 -3.06 21.84 -7.15
N HIS A 345 -2.17 22.64 -7.74
CA HIS A 345 -2.44 24.02 -8.12
C HIS A 345 -3.28 24.19 -9.40
N GLN A 346 -3.59 23.10 -10.11
CA GLN A 346 -4.39 23.16 -11.34
C GLN A 346 -5.90 23.00 -11.10
N HIS A 347 -6.30 22.63 -9.89
CA HIS A 347 -7.70 22.59 -9.47
C HIS A 347 -8.16 23.98 -9.00
N THR A 348 -8.26 24.93 -9.92
CA THR A 348 -9.29 25.96 -9.75
C THR A 348 -10.54 25.39 -10.42
N PRO A 349 -11.53 24.87 -9.67
CA PRO A 349 -12.81 24.56 -10.30
C PRO A 349 -13.26 25.82 -11.04
N PRO A 350 -13.75 25.73 -12.28
CA PRO A 350 -14.32 26.89 -12.93
C PRO A 350 -15.30 27.52 -11.95
N LYS A 351 -15.18 28.83 -11.70
CA LYS A 351 -16.20 29.54 -10.91
C LYS A 351 -17.55 29.07 -11.46
N PRO A 352 -18.48 28.60 -10.60
CA PRO A 352 -19.79 28.20 -11.08
C PRO A 352 -20.25 29.31 -12.01
N VAL A 353 -20.48 28.98 -13.28
CA VAL A 353 -21.13 29.92 -14.18
C VAL A 353 -22.45 30.16 -13.49
N GLU A 354 -22.62 31.36 -12.92
CA GLU A 354 -23.86 31.69 -12.23
C GLU A 354 -24.96 31.42 -13.25
N ASP A 355 -25.80 30.42 -12.98
CA ASP A 355 -26.86 30.05 -13.90
C ASP A 355 -27.66 31.33 -14.16
N MET A 356 -27.76 31.70 -15.44
CA MET A 356 -28.49 32.91 -15.83
C MET A 356 -29.94 32.83 -15.31
N GLY A 357 -30.49 31.61 -15.18
CA GLY A 357 -31.76 31.34 -14.54
C GLY A 357 -31.77 31.67 -13.04
N ASP A 358 -30.73 31.31 -12.29
CA ASP A 358 -30.59 31.62 -10.86
C ASP A 358 -30.42 33.12 -10.62
N ARG A 359 -29.62 33.79 -11.45
CA ARG A 359 -29.44 35.25 -11.39
C ARG A 359 -30.75 35.99 -11.67
N ILE A 360 -31.48 35.61 -12.73
CA ILE A 360 -32.80 36.19 -13.05
C ILE A 360 -33.80 35.91 -11.91
N THR A 361 -33.80 34.71 -11.35
CA THR A 361 -34.70 34.33 -10.26
C THR A 361 -34.43 35.16 -8.99
N ARG A 362 -33.15 35.44 -8.69
CA ARG A 362 -32.73 36.26 -7.55
C ARG A 362 -33.09 37.73 -7.75
N GLU A 363 -32.87 38.28 -8.95
CA GLU A 363 -33.25 39.64 -9.32
C GLU A 363 -34.79 39.84 -9.27
N LEU A 364 -35.56 38.88 -9.77
CA LEU A 364 -37.03 38.89 -9.70
C LEU A 364 -37.57 38.80 -8.27
N LYS A 365 -36.98 37.94 -7.42
CA LYS A 365 -37.33 37.84 -6.00
C LYS A 365 -37.00 39.13 -5.23
N ALA A 366 -35.84 39.74 -5.51
CA ALA A 366 -35.46 41.02 -4.90
C ALA A 366 -36.40 42.16 -5.33
N ALA A 367 -36.81 42.21 -6.60
CA ALA A 367 -37.77 43.19 -7.11
C ALA A 367 -39.18 43.00 -6.52
N ALA A 368 -39.63 41.76 -6.33
CA ALA A 368 -40.91 41.46 -5.68
C ALA A 368 -40.91 41.89 -4.20
N LEU A 369 -39.82 41.64 -3.48
CA LEU A 369 -39.68 42.00 -2.06
C LEU A 369 -39.57 43.52 -1.86
N ALA A 370 -39.00 44.24 -2.83
CA ALA A 370 -38.98 45.71 -2.83
C ALA A 370 -40.37 46.32 -3.06
N ARG A 371 -41.23 45.64 -3.84
CA ARG A 371 -42.62 46.08 -4.11
C ARG A 371 -43.59 45.77 -2.96
N SER A 372 -43.27 44.84 -2.07
CA SER A 372 -44.15 44.42 -0.97
C SER A 372 -43.94 45.20 0.33
N LYS A 373 -43.02 46.17 0.40
CA LYS A 373 -42.88 47.04 1.58
C LYS A 373 -43.96 48.12 1.57
N PRO A 374 -44.90 48.13 2.54
CA PRO A 374 -45.91 49.19 2.61
C PRO A 374 -45.23 50.53 2.92
N LYS A 375 -45.57 51.58 2.15
CA LYS A 375 -45.19 52.96 2.47
C LYS A 375 -45.77 53.29 3.85
N ALA A 376 -44.91 53.52 4.83
CA ALA A 376 -45.33 54.04 6.12
C ALA A 376 -46.05 55.38 5.91
N LYS A 377 -47.35 55.41 6.21
CA LYS A 377 -48.13 56.65 6.30
C LYS A 377 -47.63 57.39 7.54
N SER A 378 -46.98 58.53 7.33
CA SER A 378 -46.75 59.50 8.39
C SER A 378 -48.10 60.09 8.82
N PHE A 379 -48.56 59.74 10.02
CA PHE A 379 -49.57 60.53 10.72
C PHE A 379 -48.85 61.61 11.52
N ARG A 380 -49.22 62.85 11.22
CA ARG A 380 -48.95 64.16 11.85
C ARG A 380 -47.85 64.26 12.90
#